data_AF-A0A439KR50-F1
#
_entry.id   AF-A0A439KR50-F1
#
_cell.length_a   1.000
_cell.length_b   1.000
_cell.length_c   1.000
_cell.angle_alpha   90.00
_cell.angle_beta   90.00
_cell.angle_gamma   90.00
#
_symmetry.space_group_name_H-M   'P 1'
#
loop_
_entity.id
_entity.type
_entity.pdbx_description
1 polymer ?
#
loop_
_entity_poly.entity_id
_entity_poly.type
_entity_poly.pdbx_seq_one_letter_code
_entity_poly.pdbx_strand_id
1 'polypeptide(L)'
;MKAAANPWTISSATLALAGMIIAGIGLYFIALRPPLLPEDVRYMNLSAAELEAFGPRLAIWLTQVFRVLGGYALATGVLLIALALTAFRTRHPVALAGALVGGASSIGLMSVVNFTIGSDFRWALFACALVWALSLALYSFESRASTAVAGNGNH
;
A
#
# COMPACT_ATOMS: atom_id res chain seq x y z
N MET A 1 18.96 -28.13 -21.89
CA MET A 1 17.89 -27.58 -21.03
C MET A 1 18.02 -26.06 -21.05
N LYS A 2 17.05 -25.32 -21.62
CA LYS A 2 17.03 -23.85 -21.51
C LYS A 2 16.88 -23.51 -20.03
N ALA A 3 17.80 -22.73 -19.46
CA ALA A 3 17.62 -22.19 -18.12
C ALA A 3 16.22 -21.56 -18.07
N ALA A 4 15.37 -22.04 -17.15
CA ALA A 4 14.06 -21.44 -16.93
C ALA A 4 14.33 -19.99 -16.52
N ALA A 5 14.10 -19.05 -17.44
CA ALA A 5 14.26 -17.63 -17.15
C ALA A 5 13.45 -17.33 -15.90
N ASN A 6 14.10 -16.82 -14.85
CA ASN A 6 13.45 -16.54 -13.58
C ASN A 6 12.19 -15.72 -13.88
N PRO A 7 10.99 -16.27 -13.63
CA PRO A 7 9.77 -15.63 -14.10
C PRO A 7 9.36 -14.47 -13.16
N TRP A 8 10.15 -14.21 -12.12
CA TRP A 8 10.03 -13.07 -11.22
C TRP A 8 11.05 -11.99 -11.59
N THR A 9 10.56 -10.89 -12.17
CA THR A 9 11.35 -9.64 -12.20
C THR A 9 11.41 -9.04 -10.79
N ILE A 10 12.42 -8.20 -10.53
CA ILE A 10 12.56 -7.56 -9.22
C ILE A 10 11.35 -6.65 -8.99
N SER A 11 10.89 -5.94 -10.03
CA SER A 11 9.68 -5.12 -9.95
C SER A 11 8.41 -5.88 -9.55
N SER A 12 8.20 -7.09 -10.09
CA SER A 12 7.08 -7.97 -9.73
C SER A 12 7.19 -8.45 -8.27
N ALA A 13 8.37 -8.88 -7.84
CA ALA A 13 8.59 -9.31 -6.46
C ALA A 13 8.36 -8.16 -5.45
N THR A 14 8.87 -6.97 -5.75
CA THR A 14 8.69 -5.80 -4.89
C THR A 14 7.23 -5.34 -4.85
N LEU A 15 6.48 -5.42 -5.97
CA LEU A 15 5.06 -5.09 -5.98
C LEU A 15 4.23 -6.08 -5.17
N ALA A 16 4.55 -7.38 -5.25
CA ALA A 16 3.91 -8.40 -4.42
C ALA A 16 4.16 -8.15 -2.93
N LEU A 17 5.39 -7.77 -2.56
CA LEU A 17 5.72 -7.37 -1.19
C LEU A 17 4.92 -6.15 -0.73
N ALA A 18 4.82 -5.10 -1.56
CA ALA A 18 3.99 -3.94 -1.28
C ALA A 18 2.51 -4.32 -1.07
N GLY A 19 1.98 -5.20 -1.92
CA GLY A 19 0.62 -5.73 -1.78
C GLY A 19 0.42 -6.52 -0.48
N MET A 20 1.39 -7.36 -0.08
CA MET A 20 1.34 -8.08 1.20
C MET A 20 1.37 -7.13 2.40
N ILE A 21 2.20 -6.08 2.36
CA ILE A 21 2.25 -5.06 3.40
C ILE A 21 0.90 -4.36 3.54
N ILE A 22 0.32 -3.90 2.42
CA ILE A 22 -0.98 -3.22 2.41
C ILE A 22 -2.10 -4.15 2.91
N ALA A 23 -2.07 -5.43 2.50
CA ALA A 23 -3.00 -6.44 2.99
C ALA A 23 -2.87 -6.65 4.51
N GLY A 24 -1.65 -6.75 5.02
CA GLY A 24 -1.36 -6.87 6.45
C GLY A 24 -1.85 -5.65 7.25
N ILE A 25 -1.64 -4.44 6.73
CA ILE A 25 -2.19 -3.20 7.32
C ILE A 25 -3.72 -3.27 7.35
N GLY A 26 -4.35 -3.73 6.27
CA GLY A 26 -5.80 -3.91 6.23
C GLY A 26 -6.31 -4.86 7.33
N LEU A 27 -5.65 -6.00 7.50
CA LEU A 27 -5.96 -6.96 8.58
C LEU A 27 -5.75 -6.35 9.97
N TYR A 28 -4.70 -5.58 10.16
CA TYR A 28 -4.46 -4.84 11.41
C TYR A 28 -5.63 -3.90 11.73
N PHE A 29 -6.10 -3.12 10.76
CA PHE A 29 -7.24 -2.20 10.94
C PHE A 29 -8.56 -2.92 11.25
N ILE A 30 -8.76 -4.12 10.71
CA ILE A 30 -9.97 -4.92 10.94
C ILE A 30 -9.99 -5.52 12.35
N ALA A 31 -8.85 -6.08 12.79
CA ALA A 31 -8.82 -6.99 13.93
C ALA A 31 -8.14 -6.42 15.18
N LEU A 32 -7.15 -5.54 15.02
CA LEU A 32 -6.22 -5.20 16.09
C LEU A 32 -6.15 -3.70 16.41
N ARG A 33 -6.47 -2.82 15.46
CA ARG A 33 -6.35 -1.37 15.66
C ARG A 33 -7.35 -0.90 16.73
N PRO A 34 -6.88 -0.28 17.83
CA PRO A 34 -7.76 0.38 18.77
C PRO A 34 -8.57 1.50 18.09
N PRO A 35 -9.80 1.75 18.52
CA PRO A 35 -10.63 2.77 17.90
C PRO A 35 -10.16 4.20 18.17
N LEU A 36 -9.46 4.43 19.30
CA LEU A 36 -8.86 5.73 19.62
C LEU A 36 -7.42 5.50 20.03
N LEU A 37 -6.49 6.10 19.30
CA LEU A 37 -5.08 6.17 19.68
C LEU A 37 -4.82 7.46 20.48
N PRO A 38 -3.75 7.50 21.29
CA PRO A 38 -3.35 8.73 21.97
C PRO A 38 -3.12 9.91 21.01
N GLU A 39 -2.61 9.64 19.81
CA GLU A 39 -2.46 10.64 18.75
C GLU A 39 -3.79 11.19 18.23
N ASP A 40 -4.84 10.35 18.15
CA ASP A 40 -6.18 10.77 17.71
C ASP A 40 -6.77 11.77 18.72
N VAL A 41 -6.66 11.45 20.02
CA VAL A 41 -7.10 12.31 21.13
C VAL A 41 -6.36 13.65 21.13
N ARG A 42 -5.04 13.61 20.92
CA ARG A 42 -4.19 14.80 20.81
C ARG A 42 -4.58 15.66 19.61
N TYR A 43 -4.77 15.07 18.43
CA TYR A 43 -5.12 15.79 17.21
C TYR A 43 -6.49 16.49 17.32
N MET A 44 -7.46 15.80 17.91
CA MET A 44 -8.81 16.34 18.15
C MET A 44 -8.89 17.29 19.36
N ASN A 45 -7.82 17.37 20.17
CA ASN A 45 -7.75 18.17 21.39
C ASN A 45 -8.91 17.89 22.38
N LEU A 46 -9.23 16.60 22.58
CA LEU A 46 -10.34 16.18 23.44
C LEU A 46 -9.99 16.26 24.93
N SER A 47 -10.91 16.79 25.73
CA SER A 47 -10.81 16.77 27.19
C SER A 47 -11.24 15.43 27.80
N ALA A 48 -10.87 15.18 29.06
CA ALA A 48 -11.29 13.97 29.78
C ALA A 48 -12.81 13.87 29.92
N ALA A 49 -13.49 14.98 30.21
CA ALA A 49 -14.95 15.01 30.35
C ALA A 49 -15.67 14.66 29.03
N GLU A 50 -15.15 15.13 27.90
CA GLU A 50 -15.66 14.79 26.57
C GLU A 50 -15.45 13.31 26.24
N LEU A 51 -14.28 12.78 26.57
CA LEU A 51 -13.97 11.36 26.36
C LEU A 51 -14.88 10.45 27.20
N GLU A 52 -15.21 10.84 28.44
CA GLU A 52 -16.19 10.12 29.26
C GLU A 52 -17.61 10.22 28.69
N ALA A 53 -18.01 11.40 28.21
CA ALA A 53 -19.37 11.66 27.76
C ALA A 53 -19.73 10.96 26.43
N PHE A 54 -18.82 10.94 25.46
CA PHE A 54 -19.11 10.36 24.12
C PHE A 54 -18.08 9.36 23.60
N GLY A 55 -16.93 9.20 24.27
CA GLY A 55 -15.86 8.28 23.86
C GLY A 55 -16.33 6.85 23.59
N PRO A 56 -17.21 6.23 24.40
CA PRO A 56 -17.70 4.87 24.12
C PRO A 56 -18.46 4.75 22.80
N ARG A 57 -19.34 5.72 22.48
CA ARG A 57 -20.09 5.73 21.21
C ARG A 57 -19.18 6.01 20.03
N LEU A 58 -18.26 6.96 20.19
CA LEU A 58 -17.24 7.27 19.20
C LEU A 58 -16.38 6.04 18.88
N ALA A 59 -15.99 5.28 19.91
CA ALA A 59 -15.19 4.09 19.76
C ALA A 59 -15.90 2.98 18.97
N ILE A 60 -17.20 2.76 19.23
CA ILE A 60 -18.02 1.79 18.49
C ILE A 60 -18.12 2.18 17.01
N TRP A 61 -18.41 3.46 16.73
CA TRP A 61 -18.49 3.97 15.36
C TRP A 61 -17.14 3.85 14.63
N LEU A 62 -16.04 4.32 15.25
CA LEU A 62 -14.69 4.24 14.69
C LEU A 62 -14.25 2.81 14.41
N THR A 63 -14.63 1.84 15.26
CA THR A 63 -14.34 0.42 15.01
C THR A 63 -14.95 -0.04 13.68
N GLN A 64 -16.18 0.36 13.34
CA GLN A 64 -16.78 0.00 12.05
C GLN A 64 -16.11 0.74 10.88
N VAL A 65 -15.77 2.01 11.06
CA VAL A 65 -15.01 2.78 10.06
C VAL A 65 -13.67 2.11 9.75
N PHE A 66 -12.92 1.67 10.76
CA PHE A 66 -11.64 0.97 10.56
C PHE A 66 -11.80 -0.40 9.93
N ARG A 67 -12.87 -1.15 10.22
CA ARG A 67 -13.14 -2.41 9.51
C ARG A 67 -13.37 -2.19 8.03
N VAL A 68 -14.15 -1.17 7.66
CA VAL A 68 -14.40 -0.84 6.25
C VAL A 68 -13.11 -0.37 5.57
N LEU A 69 -12.38 0.57 6.19
CA LEU A 69 -11.11 1.07 5.67
C LEU A 69 -10.07 -0.05 5.54
N GLY A 70 -9.97 -0.92 6.54
CA GLY A 70 -9.10 -2.08 6.56
C GLY A 70 -9.49 -3.11 5.50
N GLY A 71 -10.78 -3.30 5.24
CA GLY A 71 -11.29 -4.12 4.13
C GLY A 71 -10.86 -3.57 2.77
N TYR A 72 -10.96 -2.25 2.55
CA TYR A 72 -10.48 -1.61 1.33
C TYR A 72 -8.96 -1.76 1.16
N ALA A 73 -8.19 -1.57 2.23
CA ALA A 73 -6.74 -1.80 2.20
C ALA A 73 -6.42 -3.26 1.87
N LEU A 74 -7.08 -4.22 2.53
CA LEU A 74 -6.92 -5.64 2.26
C LEU A 74 -7.20 -5.98 0.80
N ALA A 75 -8.33 -5.54 0.26
CA ALA A 75 -8.69 -5.74 -1.13
C ALA A 75 -7.66 -5.13 -2.09
N THR A 76 -7.19 -3.90 -1.80
CA THR A 76 -6.15 -3.24 -2.59
C THR A 76 -4.84 -4.02 -2.58
N GLY A 77 -4.40 -4.50 -1.41
CA GLY A 77 -3.21 -5.33 -1.28
C GLY A 77 -3.30 -6.63 -2.08
N VAL A 78 -4.43 -7.33 -2.00
CA VAL A 78 -4.71 -8.53 -2.80
C VAL A 78 -4.69 -8.24 -4.30
N LEU A 79 -5.28 -7.12 -4.74
CA LEU A 79 -5.25 -6.70 -6.14
C LEU A 79 -3.81 -6.41 -6.62
N LEU A 80 -2.98 -5.76 -5.80
CA LEU A 80 -1.56 -5.53 -6.14
C LEU A 80 -0.77 -6.84 -6.25
N ILE A 81 -1.04 -7.82 -5.36
CA ILE A 81 -0.46 -9.17 -5.47
C ILE A 81 -0.92 -9.83 -6.77
N ALA A 82 -2.21 -9.76 -7.12
CA ALA A 82 -2.73 -10.33 -8.35
C ALA A 82 -2.09 -9.68 -9.60
N LEU A 83 -1.92 -8.36 -9.61
CA LEU A 83 -1.23 -7.64 -10.67
C LEU A 83 0.25 -8.04 -10.77
N ALA A 84 0.93 -8.17 -9.63
CA ALA A 84 2.32 -8.63 -9.56
C ALA A 84 2.49 -10.03 -10.16
N LEU A 85 1.58 -10.94 -9.85
CA LEU A 85 1.57 -12.34 -10.31
C LEU A 85 1.14 -12.51 -11.77
N THR A 86 0.50 -11.52 -12.38
CA THR A 86 -0.07 -11.64 -13.74
C THR A 86 0.52 -10.60 -14.69
N ALA A 87 -0.02 -9.38 -14.65
CA ALA A 87 0.20 -8.36 -15.67
C ALA A 87 1.59 -7.68 -15.57
N PHE A 88 2.22 -7.67 -14.40
CA PHE A 88 3.62 -7.24 -14.26
C PHE A 88 4.59 -8.26 -14.89
N ARG A 89 4.28 -9.56 -14.84
CA ARG A 89 5.11 -10.61 -15.47
C ARG A 89 5.07 -10.52 -16.99
N THR A 90 3.93 -10.14 -17.55
CA THR A 90 3.73 -9.96 -19.00
C THR A 90 4.03 -8.55 -19.49
N ARG A 91 4.48 -7.65 -18.59
CA ARG A 91 4.80 -6.23 -18.87
C ARG A 91 3.67 -5.44 -19.53
N HIS A 92 2.43 -5.68 -19.12
CA HIS A 92 1.29 -4.97 -19.69
C HIS A 92 1.22 -3.52 -19.17
N PRO A 93 1.16 -2.49 -20.04
CA PRO A 93 1.24 -1.08 -19.63
C PRO A 93 0.09 -0.63 -18.71
N VAL A 94 -1.11 -1.22 -18.86
CA VAL A 94 -2.25 -0.94 -17.98
C VAL A 94 -2.00 -1.39 -16.53
N ALA A 95 -1.12 -2.38 -16.32
CA ALA A 95 -0.77 -2.85 -14.99
C ALA A 95 -0.02 -1.77 -14.20
N LEU A 96 0.86 -1.01 -14.86
CA LEU A 96 1.58 0.09 -14.26
C LEU A 96 0.61 1.21 -13.84
N ALA A 97 -0.35 1.56 -14.70
CA ALA A 97 -1.37 2.55 -14.37
C ALA A 97 -2.22 2.11 -13.16
N GLY A 98 -2.65 0.84 -13.14
CA GLY A 98 -3.39 0.27 -12.01
C GLY A 98 -2.59 0.27 -10.70
N ALA A 99 -1.31 -0.11 -10.74
CA ALA A 99 -0.43 -0.09 -9.57
C ALA A 99 -0.11 1.34 -9.10
N LEU A 100 0.04 2.29 -10.02
CA LEU A 100 0.21 3.71 -9.73
C LEU A 100 -1.01 4.28 -9.01
N VAL A 101 -2.20 4.17 -9.63
CA VAL A 101 -3.43 4.73 -9.08
C VAL A 101 -3.78 4.04 -7.77
N GLY A 102 -3.79 2.71 -7.74
CA GLY A 102 -4.16 1.94 -6.55
C GLY A 102 -3.20 2.13 -5.38
N GLY A 103 -1.89 2.20 -5.62
CA GLY A 103 -0.92 2.46 -4.56
C GLY A 103 -0.92 3.91 -4.06
N ALA A 104 -1.06 4.88 -4.97
CA ALA A 104 -1.15 6.30 -4.59
C ALA A 104 -2.43 6.57 -3.77
N SER A 105 -3.57 6.01 -4.19
CA SER A 105 -4.85 6.16 -3.48
C SER A 105 -4.93 5.36 -2.18
N SER A 106 -4.00 4.43 -1.95
CA SER A 106 -3.92 3.63 -0.72
C SER A 106 -2.75 4.07 0.16
N ILE A 107 -1.62 3.36 0.10
CA ILE A 107 -0.49 3.57 1.01
C ILE A 107 0.16 4.95 0.84
N GLY A 108 0.13 5.53 -0.37
CA GLY A 108 0.60 6.88 -0.62
C GLY A 108 -0.20 7.94 0.15
N LEU A 109 -1.51 7.97 -0.08
CA LEU A 109 -2.42 8.88 0.63
C LEU A 109 -2.40 8.64 2.15
N MET A 110 -2.37 7.37 2.56
CA MET A 110 -2.28 7.00 3.97
C MET A 110 -1.01 7.56 4.62
N SER A 111 0.15 7.46 3.96
CA SER A 111 1.39 8.04 4.47
C SER A 111 1.29 9.56 4.62
N VAL A 112 0.78 10.28 3.60
CA VAL A 112 0.60 11.74 3.64
C VAL A 112 -0.28 12.16 4.81
N VAL A 113 -1.46 11.55 4.96
CA VAL A 113 -2.38 11.89 6.06
C VAL A 113 -1.74 11.64 7.42
N ASN A 114 -0.96 10.56 7.57
CA ASN A 114 -0.27 10.25 8.84
C ASN A 114 0.80 11.29 9.20
N PHE A 115 1.46 11.91 8.22
CA PHE A 115 2.31 13.08 8.49
C PHE A 115 1.48 14.29 8.91
N THR A 116 0.38 14.59 8.22
CA THR A 116 -0.48 15.75 8.50
C THR A 116 -1.04 15.72 9.92
N ILE A 117 -1.46 14.55 10.42
CA ILE A 117 -1.99 14.42 11.78
C ILE A 117 -0.90 14.28 12.85
N GLY A 118 0.38 14.30 12.45
CA GLY A 118 1.49 14.11 13.37
C GLY A 118 1.50 12.73 14.04
N SER A 119 1.08 11.69 13.30
CA SER A 119 1.04 10.31 13.80
C SER A 119 2.43 9.81 14.16
N ASP A 120 2.49 8.96 15.17
CA ASP A 120 3.69 8.24 15.60
C ASP A 120 4.07 7.14 14.58
N PHE A 121 3.12 6.68 13.76
CA PHE A 121 3.33 5.67 12.71
C PHE A 121 3.84 6.22 11.38
N ARG A 122 3.90 7.55 11.21
CA ARG A 122 4.18 8.21 9.92
C ARG A 122 5.41 7.67 9.19
N TRP A 123 6.49 7.40 9.91
CA TRP A 123 7.73 6.89 9.34
C TRP A 123 7.65 5.44 8.89
N ALA A 124 6.96 4.59 9.67
CA ALA A 124 6.75 3.19 9.30
C ALA A 124 5.89 3.08 8.04
N LEU A 125 4.80 3.86 7.96
CA LEU A 125 3.92 3.90 6.79
C LEU A 125 4.62 4.51 5.57
N PHE A 126 5.46 5.52 5.77
CA PHE A 126 6.28 6.06 4.70
C PHE A 126 7.26 5.03 4.14
N ALA A 127 7.95 4.27 5.00
CA ALA A 127 8.83 3.19 4.57
C ALA A 127 8.07 2.15 3.72
N CYS A 128 6.84 1.80 4.12
CA CYS A 128 5.96 0.92 3.35
C CYS A 128 5.61 1.51 1.97
N ALA A 129 5.28 2.81 1.91
CA ALA A 129 5.01 3.51 0.66
C ALA A 129 6.23 3.53 -0.28
N LEU A 130 7.46 3.63 0.26
CA LEU A 130 8.69 3.56 -0.51
C LEU A 130 8.89 2.19 -1.18
N VAL A 131 8.50 1.09 -0.54
CA VAL A 131 8.56 -0.25 -1.16
C VAL A 131 7.69 -0.29 -2.40
N TRP A 132 6.47 0.25 -2.32
CA TRP A 132 5.60 0.38 -3.49
C TRP A 132 6.22 1.28 -4.58
N ALA A 133 6.69 2.47 -4.23
CA ALA A 133 7.30 3.40 -5.20
C ALA A 133 8.52 2.78 -5.92
N LEU A 134 9.33 2.02 -5.18
CA LEU A 134 10.48 1.30 -5.72
C LEU A 134 10.06 0.27 -6.77
N SER A 135 8.95 -0.46 -6.55
CA SER A 135 8.44 -1.42 -7.53
C SER A 135 8.13 -0.77 -8.90
N LEU A 136 7.60 0.45 -8.88
CA LEU A 136 7.25 1.21 -10.08
C LEU A 136 8.49 1.75 -10.80
N ALA A 137 9.47 2.23 -10.04
CA ALA A 137 10.75 2.67 -10.58
C ALA A 137 11.47 1.50 -11.27
N LEU A 138 11.57 0.36 -10.58
CA LEU A 138 12.19 -0.86 -11.13
C LEU A 138 11.47 -1.34 -12.39
N TYR A 139 10.14 -1.36 -12.40
CA TYR A 139 9.36 -1.75 -13.59
C TYR A 139 9.68 -0.85 -14.79
N SER A 140 9.81 0.46 -14.55
CA SER A 140 10.14 1.44 -15.58
C SER A 140 11.54 1.24 -16.15
N PHE A 141 12.54 0.98 -15.30
CA PHE A 141 13.91 0.70 -15.73
C PHE A 141 14.01 -0.63 -16.51
N GLU A 142 13.39 -1.69 -16.00
CA GLU A 142 13.36 -3.02 -16.66
C GLU A 142 12.68 -2.97 -18.05
N SER A 143 11.61 -2.17 -18.19
CA SER A 143 10.89 -1.98 -19.45
C SER A 143 11.73 -1.22 -20.49
N ARG A 144 12.47 -0.19 -20.07
CA ARG A 144 13.41 0.56 -20.94
C ARG A 144 14.58 -0.30 -21.39
N ALA A 145 15.16 -1.09 -20.48
CA ALA A 145 16.25 -2.00 -20.82
C ALA A 145 15.81 -3.06 -21.84
N SER A 146 14.61 -3.63 -21.68
CA SER A 146 14.08 -4.64 -22.59
C SER A 146 13.82 -4.11 -24.00
N THR A 147 13.32 -2.87 -24.11
CA THR A 147 13.08 -2.22 -25.41
C THR A 147 14.37 -1.83 -26.13
N ALA A 148 15.39 -1.36 -25.40
CA ALA A 148 16.70 -1.06 -25.95
C ALA A 148 17.40 -2.30 -26.54
N VAL A 149 17.34 -3.44 -25.85
CA VAL A 149 17.89 -4.72 -26.35
C VAL A 149 17.18 -5.19 -27.63
N ALA A 150 15.85 -5.08 -27.68
CA ALA A 150 15.09 -5.46 -28.87
C ALA A 150 15.39 -4.58 -30.10
N GLY A 151 15.67 -3.29 -29.90
CA GLY A 151 16.06 -2.38 -30.98
C GLY A 151 17.45 -2.65 -31.55
N ASN A 152 18.40 -3.12 -30.72
CA ASN A 152 19.80 -3.33 -31.11
C ASN A 152 20.06 -4.66 -31.83
N GLY A 153 19.10 -5.60 -31.82
CA GLY A 153 19.19 -6.91 -32.48
C GLY A 153 18.62 -6.96 -33.90
N ASN A 154 18.16 -5.84 -34.44
CA ASN A 154 17.54 -5.73 -35.77
C ASN A 154 18.47 -5.08 -36.82
N HIS A 155 19.79 -5.15 -36.64
CA HIS A 155 20.79 -4.63 -37.56
C HIS A 155 21.72 -5.72 -38.07
#